data_AF-A0A6V7K2D5-F1
#
_entry.id   AF-A0A6V7K2D5-F1
#
_cell.length_a   1.000
_cell.length_b   1.000
_cell.length_c   1.000
_cell.angle_alpha   90.00
_cell.angle_beta   90.00
_cell.angle_gamma   90.00
#
_symmetry.space_group_name_H-M   'P 1'
#
loop_
_entity.id
_entity.type
_entity.pdbx_description
1 polymer ?
#
loop_
_entity_poly.entity_id
_entity_poly.type
_entity_poly.pdbx_seq_one_letter_code
_entity_poly.pdbx_strand_id
1 'polypeptide(L)' 'SSAGVELRLANKIFVAKSVTIKPNYKQLVKEIFKSDTEKVDFTKADEASRAINDWCEKQTNSKITDVVSP' A
#
# COMPACT_ATOMS: atom_id res chain seq x y z
N SER A 1 6.16 -17.97 30.35
CA SER A 1 5.46 -17.66 29.08
C SER A 1 5.75 -16.21 28.73
N SER A 2 6.77 -15.95 27.92
CA SER A 2 7.06 -14.60 27.43
C SER A 2 6.09 -14.29 26.30
N ALA A 3 5.22 -13.29 26.49
CA ALA A 3 4.49 -12.69 25.38
C ALA A 3 5.52 -12.23 24.33
N GLY A 4 5.47 -12.81 23.13
CA GLY A 4 6.39 -12.47 22.04
C GLY A 4 6.05 -11.09 21.46
N VAL A 5 7.05 -10.43 20.87
CA VAL A 5 6.86 -9.23 20.07
C VAL A 5 6.56 -9.64 18.62
N GLU A 6 5.53 -9.07 18.02
CA GLU A 6 5.21 -9.22 16.59
C GLU A 6 5.64 -7.95 15.83
N LEU A 7 6.52 -8.10 14.83
CA LEU A 7 6.91 -7.02 13.93
C LEU A 7 6.42 -7.35 12.52
N ARG A 8 5.64 -6.43 11.92
CA ARG A 8 5.17 -6.53 10.54
C ARG A 8 5.73 -5.39 9.69
N LEU A 9 6.34 -5.76 8.57
CA LEU A 9 6.85 -4.82 7.58
C LEU A 9 6.19 -5.12 6.23
N ALA A 10 5.52 -4.13 5.66
CA ALA A 10 4.88 -4.23 4.35
C ALA A 10 5.08 -2.93 3.56
N ASN A 11 5.32 -3.06 2.26
CA ASN A 11 5.50 -1.94 1.33
C ASN A 11 4.48 -2.06 0.19
N LYS A 12 3.97 -0.92 -0.26
CA LYS A 12 3.07 -0.81 -1.43
C LYS A 12 3.30 0.51 -2.14
N ILE A 13 3.22 0.50 -3.46
CA ILE A 13 3.18 1.73 -4.27
C ILE A 13 1.82 1.83 -4.96
N PHE A 14 1.05 2.86 -4.59
CA PHE A 14 -0.20 3.20 -5.25
C PHE A 14 0.06 4.20 -6.37
N VAL A 15 -0.46 3.91 -7.57
CA VAL A 15 -0.18 4.69 -8.78
C VAL A 15 -1.48 5.11 -9.43
N ALA A 16 -1.57 6.36 -9.88
CA ALA A 16 -2.75 6.87 -10.55
C ALA A 16 -3.15 5.98 -11.75
N LYS A 17 -4.45 5.73 -11.93
CA LYS A 17 -4.99 4.96 -13.05
C LYS A 17 -4.50 5.44 -14.42
N SER A 18 -4.37 6.76 -14.60
CA SER A 18 -3.95 7.40 -15.86
C SER A 18 -2.48 7.18 -16.21
N VAL A 19 -1.64 6.75 -15.26
CA VAL A 19 -0.19 6.59 -15.49
C VAL A 19 0.10 5.22 -16.09
N THR A 20 0.92 5.13 -17.14
CA THR A 20 1.46 3.84 -17.58
C THR A 20 2.78 3.56 -16.89
N ILE A 21 2.85 2.47 -16.13
CA ILE A 21 4.08 2.07 -15.43
C ILE A 21 4.95 1.29 -16.38
N LYS A 22 6.20 1.74 -16.57
CA LYS A 22 7.18 1.01 -17.37
C LYS A 22 7.44 -0.38 -16.76
N PRO A 23 7.54 -1.45 -17.55
CA PRO A 23 7.78 -2.80 -17.04
C PRO A 23 9.01 -2.92 -16.14
N ASN A 24 10.11 -2.24 -16.50
CA ASN A 24 11.34 -2.21 -15.70
C ASN A 24 11.14 -1.61 -14.30
N TYR A 25 10.28 -0.59 -14.18
CA TYR A 25 9.95 0.00 -12.89
C TYR A 25 9.16 -0.99 -12.02
N LYS A 26 8.19 -1.72 -12.59
CA LYS A 26 7.48 -2.78 -11.85
C LYS A 26 8.45 -3.85 -11.32
N GLN A 27 9.42 -4.24 -12.13
CA GLN A 27 10.45 -5.20 -11.74
C GLN A 27 11.31 -4.66 -10.59
N LEU A 28 11.79 -3.42 -10.67
CA LEU A 28 12.56 -2.77 -9.61
C LEU A 28 11.78 -2.67 -8.30
N VAL A 29 10.49 -2.32 -8.36
CA VAL A 29 9.63 -2.25 -7.17
C VAL A 29 9.50 -3.61 -6.48
N LYS A 30 9.36 -4.68 -7.27
CA LYS A 30 9.31 -6.04 -6.76
C LYS A 30 10.65 -6.51 -6.18
N GLU A 31 11.76 -6.18 -6.84
CA GLU A 31 13.08 -6.66 -6.45
C GLU A 31 13.63 -5.94 -5.21
N ILE A 32 13.53 -4.60 -5.19
CA ILE A 32 14.11 -3.73 -4.16
C ILE A 32 13.18 -3.60 -2.95
N PHE A 33 11.92 -3.23 -3.19
CA PHE A 33 10.98 -2.92 -2.11
C PHE A 33 10.16 -4.13 -1.65
N LYS A 34 10.33 -5.29 -2.33
CA LYS A 34 9.50 -6.49 -2.13
C LYS A 34 8.01 -6.15 -2.18
N SER A 35 7.65 -5.25 -3.08
CA SER A 35 6.33 -4.64 -3.20
C SER A 35 5.77 -4.87 -4.60
N ASP A 36 4.46 -4.79 -4.72
CA ASP A 36 3.77 -4.63 -6.01
C ASP A 36 3.22 -3.21 -6.16
N THR A 37 2.86 -2.84 -7.39
CA THR A 37 2.17 -1.58 -7.68
C THR A 37 0.67 -1.82 -7.83
N GLU A 38 -0.16 -0.94 -7.30
CA GLU A 38 -1.61 -0.99 -7.46
C GLU A 38 -2.14 0.29 -8.09
N LYS A 39 -3.13 0.14 -8.98
CA LYS A 39 -3.76 1.26 -9.66
C LYS A 39 -4.92 1.80 -8.83
N VAL A 40 -4.83 3.07 -8.45
CA VAL A 40 -5.86 3.78 -7.68
C VAL A 40 -6.36 4.98 -8.47
N ASP A 41 -7.65 5.26 -8.35
CA ASP A 41 -8.30 6.40 -8.98
C ASP A 41 -8.27 7.62 -8.08
N PHE A 42 -7.20 8.41 -8.15
CA PHE A 42 -7.06 9.60 -7.29
C PHE A 42 -8.04 10.73 -7.64
N THR A 43 -8.80 10.63 -8.74
CA THR A 43 -9.91 11.57 -9.00
C THR A 43 -11.10 11.34 -8.06
N LYS A 44 -11.14 10.17 -7.44
CA LYS A 44 -12.14 9.76 -6.45
C LYS A 44 -11.50 9.69 -5.07
N ALA A 45 -11.20 10.86 -4.51
CA ALA A 45 -10.44 11.02 -3.28
C ALA A 45 -10.89 10.09 -2.13
N ASP A 46 -12.20 10.01 -1.85
CA ASP A 46 -12.74 9.15 -0.79
C ASP A 46 -12.58 7.65 -1.07
N GLU A 47 -12.70 7.21 -2.33
CA GLU A 47 -12.47 5.81 -2.71
C GLU A 47 -10.97 5.47 -2.64
N ALA A 48 -10.12 6.41 -3.06
CA ALA A 48 -8.67 6.26 -3.03
C ALA A 48 -8.11 6.18 -1.61
N SER A 49 -8.53 7.10 -0.72
CA SER A 49 -8.10 7.11 0.68
C SER A 49 -8.54 5.83 1.39
N ARG A 50 -9.81 5.40 1.20
CA ARG A 50 -10.30 4.10 1.72
C ARG A 50 -9.46 2.93 1.26
N ALA A 51 -9.18 2.81 -0.04
CA ALA A 51 -8.39 1.69 -0.57
C ALA A 51 -6.97 1.62 0.04
N ILE A 52 -6.32 2.77 0.26
CA ILE A 52 -5.00 2.86 0.87
C ILE A 52 -5.06 2.48 2.36
N ASN A 53 -6.02 3.07 3.08
CA ASN A 53 -6.23 2.86 4.50
C ASN A 53 -6.60 1.41 4.82
N ASP A 54 -7.52 0.80 4.08
CA ASP A 54 -7.91 -0.61 4.22
C ASP A 54 -6.71 -1.55 4.01
N TRP A 55 -5.84 -1.24 3.03
CA TRP A 55 -4.64 -2.02 2.80
C TRP A 55 -3.67 -1.94 3.98
N CYS A 56 -3.41 -0.73 4.49
CA CYS A 56 -2.59 -0.49 5.68
C CYS A 56 -3.16 -1.20 6.92
N GLU A 57 -4.47 -1.11 7.12
CA GLU A 57 -5.19 -1.76 8.22
C GLU A 57 -4.96 -3.27 8.19
N LYS A 58 -5.18 -3.89 7.03
CA LYS A 58 -4.98 -5.33 6.83
C LYS A 58 -3.54 -5.76 7.09
N GLN A 59 -2.54 -5.00 6.64
CA GLN A 59 -1.14 -5.36 6.85
C GLN A 59 -0.71 -5.25 8.31
N THR A 60 -1.40 -4.42 9.10
CA THR A 60 -0.98 -4.04 10.45
C THR A 60 -1.85 -4.62 11.55
N ASN A 61 -2.73 -5.58 11.24
CA ASN A 61 -3.72 -6.13 12.19
C ASN A 61 -4.58 -5.02 12.82
N SER A 62 -5.08 -4.12 11.98
CA SER A 62 -5.90 -2.98 12.37
C SER A 62 -5.24 -2.02 13.36
N LYS A 63 -3.91 -1.96 13.39
CA LYS A 63 -3.17 -1.00 14.22
C LYS A 63 -2.91 0.33 13.52
N ILE A 64 -3.01 0.38 12.20
CA ILE A 64 -2.84 1.59 11.39
C ILE A 64 -4.02 1.68 10.41
N THR A 65 -4.96 2.58 10.66
CA THR A 65 -6.24 2.68 9.93
C THR A 65 -6.38 3.93 9.08
N ASP A 66 -5.82 5.08 9.49
CA ASP A 66 -6.10 6.39 8.87
C ASP A 66 -4.80 7.07 8.42
N VAL A 67 -4.12 6.47 7.45
CA VAL A 67 -2.81 6.94 6.97
C VAL A 67 -2.94 8.19 6.11
N VAL A 68 -4.00 8.27 5.32
CA VAL A 68 -4.29 9.39 4.42
C VAL A 68 -5.74 9.81 4.52
N SER A 69 -5.97 11.11 4.34
CA SER A 69 -7.29 11.69 4.12
C SER A 69 -7.57 11.84 2.61
N PRO A 70 -8.84 11.95 2.19
CA PRO A 70 -9.21 12.37 0.84
C PRO A 70 -8.52 13.68 0.41
#